data_AF-A0A2V9R0W0-F1
#
_entry.id   AF-A0A2V9R0W0-F1
#
_cell.length_a   1.000
_cell.length_b   1.000
_cell.length_c   1.000
_cell.angle_alpha   90.00
_cell.angle_beta   90.00
_cell.angle_gamma   90.00
#
_symmetry.space_group_name_H-M   'P 1'
#
loop_
_entity.id
_entity.type
_entity.pdbx_description
1 polymer ?
#
loop_
_entity_poly.entity_id
_entity_poly.type
_entity_poly.pdbx_seq_one_letter_code
_entity_poly.pdbx_strand_id
1 'polypeptide(L)' 'MKIGILTGGGDCPGLNAVIRAAVRKGTFHHDDKFVGFLEGWRGLVEDMSMPLDLGAVAGILPRG' A
#
# COMPACT_ATOMS: atom_id res chain seq x y z
N MET A 1 -7.51 -8.32 -9.96
CA MET A 1 -7.85 -6.91 -10.36
C MET A 1 -6.64 -6.00 -10.12
N LYS A 2 -6.69 -4.70 -10.46
CA LYS A 2 -5.63 -3.73 -10.11
C LYS A 2 -6.16 -2.75 -9.06
N ILE A 3 -5.50 -2.70 -7.90
CA ILE A 3 -5.95 -1.97 -6.70
C ILE A 3 -4.93 -0.88 -6.36
N GLY A 4 -5.41 0.35 -6.19
CA GLY A 4 -4.62 1.47 -5.68
C GLY A 4 -4.75 1.60 -4.16
N ILE A 5 -3.66 1.85 -3.45
CA ILE A 5 -3.64 2.10 -2.01
C ILE A 5 -2.95 3.45 -1.76
N LEU A 6 -3.59 4.30 -0.94
CA LEU A 6 -3.00 5.52 -0.41
C LEU A 6 -3.43 5.69 1.04
N THR A 7 -2.62 6.39 1.83
CA THR A 7 -2.97 6.79 3.20
C THR A 7 -3.41 8.26 3.17
N GLY A 8 -4.69 8.51 3.46
CA GLY A 8 -5.24 9.85 3.57
C GLY A 8 -5.22 10.33 5.03
N GLY A 9 -4.81 11.57 5.26
CA GLY A 9 -4.75 12.17 6.60
C GLY A 9 -3.38 12.03 7.26
N GLY A 10 -3.37 12.04 8.60
CA GLY A 10 -2.14 11.90 9.39
C GLY A 10 -1.67 10.45 9.51
N ASP A 11 -0.37 10.27 9.73
CA ASP A 11 0.22 8.95 9.99
C ASP A 11 -0.18 8.46 11.40
N CYS A 12 -0.43 7.16 11.52
CA CYS A 12 -0.77 6.55 12.80
C CYS A 12 -0.25 5.11 12.90
N PRO A 13 0.05 4.64 14.13
CA PRO A 13 0.45 3.26 14.35
C PRO A 13 -0.57 2.28 13.76
N GLY A 14 -0.09 1.35 12.94
CA GLY A 14 -0.91 0.30 12.33
C GLY A 14 -1.21 0.47 10.84
N LEU A 15 -0.97 1.63 10.22
CA LEU A 15 -1.17 1.79 8.77
C LEU A 15 -0.32 0.80 7.97
N ASN A 16 0.95 0.63 8.34
CA ASN A 16 1.83 -0.36 7.70
C ASN A 16 1.32 -1.81 7.85
N ALA A 17 0.64 -2.13 8.95
CA ALA A 17 0.01 -3.43 9.13
C ALA A 17 -1.18 -3.62 8.19
N VAL A 18 -2.02 -2.60 8.01
CA VAL A 18 -3.17 -2.62 7.09
C VAL A 18 -2.71 -2.74 5.63
N ILE A 19 -1.74 -1.92 5.21
CA ILE A 19 -1.17 -1.97 3.85
C ILE A 19 -0.63 -3.38 3.56
N ARG A 20 0.16 -3.94 4.47
CA ARG A 20 0.71 -5.30 4.32
C ARG A 20 -0.37 -6.37 4.27
N ALA A 21 -1.40 -6.26 5.11
CA ALA A 21 -2.49 -7.24 5.15
C ALA A 21 -3.29 -7.25 3.85
N ALA A 22 -3.62 -6.06 3.30
CA ALA A 22 -4.33 -5.92 2.04
C ALA A 22 -3.54 -6.54 0.87
N VAL A 23 -2.26 -6.16 0.73
CA VAL A 23 -1.39 -6.67 -0.34
C VAL A 23 -1.24 -8.18 -0.26
N ARG A 24 -0.93 -8.72 0.93
CA ARG A 24 -0.77 -10.18 1.09
C ARG A 24 -2.05 -10.93 0.77
N LYS A 25 -3.19 -10.49 1.30
CA LYS A 25 -4.46 -11.20 1.09
C LYS A 25 -4.89 -11.16 -0.37
N GLY A 26 -4.84 -9.99 -1.01
CA GLY A 26 -5.19 -9.87 -2.43
C GLY A 26 -4.26 -10.68 -3.34
N THR A 27 -2.95 -10.63 -3.09
CA THR A 27 -1.97 -11.38 -3.89
C THR A 27 -2.19 -12.89 -3.75
N PHE A 28 -2.33 -13.42 -2.53
CA PHE A 28 -2.40 -14.87 -2.32
C PHE A 28 -3.75 -15.50 -2.66
N HIS A 29 -4.85 -14.77 -2.52
CA HIS A 29 -6.20 -15.35 -2.66
C HIS A 29 -6.98 -14.86 -3.88
N HIS A 30 -6.58 -13.74 -4.48
CA HIS A 30 -7.38 -13.05 -5.49
C HIS A 30 -6.59 -12.70 -6.77
N ASP A 31 -5.30 -13.05 -6.84
CA ASP A 31 -4.40 -12.67 -7.94
C ASP A 31 -4.46 -11.16 -8.25
N ASP A 32 -4.62 -10.36 -7.19
CA ASP A 32 -4.70 -8.91 -7.29
C ASP A 32 -3.31 -8.29 -7.44
N LYS A 33 -3.24 -7.23 -8.25
CA LYS A 33 -2.04 -6.39 -8.42
C LYS A 33 -2.26 -5.08 -7.69
N PHE A 34 -1.23 -4.61 -6.99
CA PHE A 34 -1.32 -3.43 -6.14
C PHE A 34 -0.37 -2.32 -6.60
N VAL A 35 -0.84 -1.08 -6.46
CA VAL A 35 -0.07 0.15 -6.66
C VAL A 35 -0.24 1.01 -5.43
N GLY A 36 0.85 1.50 -4.85
CA GLY A 36 0.84 2.49 -3.78
C GLY A 36 0.98 3.89 -4.35
N PHE A 37 0.20 4.84 -3.86
CA PHE A 37 0.41 6.27 -4.13
C PHE A 37 1.10 6.92 -2.95
N LEU A 38 2.17 7.66 -3.24
CA LEU A 38 2.95 8.40 -2.26
C LEU A 38 2.22 9.70 -1.87
N GLU A 39 2.53 10.28 -0.72
CA GLU A 39 2.00 11.60 -0.32
C GLU A 39 0.46 11.71 -0.32
N GLY A 40 -0.23 10.58 -0.06
CA GLY A 40 -1.69 10.51 0.01
C GLY A 40 -2.38 10.98 -1.28
N TRP A 41 -3.32 11.91 -1.15
CA TRP A 41 -4.07 12.45 -2.29
C TRP A 41 -3.19 13.23 -3.26
N ARG A 42 -2.12 13.88 -2.79
CA ARG A 42 -1.22 14.64 -3.67
C ARG A 42 -0.57 13.73 -4.69
N GLY A 43 -0.02 12.59 -4.27
CA GLY A 43 0.61 11.67 -5.23
C GLY A 43 -0.36 10.93 -6.12
N LEU A 44 -1.63 10.82 -5.75
CA LEU A 44 -2.65 10.36 -6.71
C LEU A 44 -2.85 11.36 -7.85
N VAL A 45 -2.90 12.66 -7.53
CA VAL A 45 -3.10 13.73 -8.53
C VAL A 45 -1.84 13.95 -9.38
N GLU A 46 -0.66 13.85 -8.78
CA GLU A 46 0.64 14.08 -9.42
C GLU A 46 1.25 12.81 -10.04
N ASP A 47 0.51 11.69 -10.06
CA ASP A 47 0.97 10.38 -10.55
C ASP A 47 2.25 9.85 -9.87
N MET A 48 2.44 10.20 -8.59
CA MET A 48 3.50 9.67 -7.75
C MET A 48 3.10 8.29 -7.20
N SER A 49 3.34 7.26 -8.00
CA SER A 49 2.98 5.88 -7.68
C SER A 49 4.18 4.93 -7.66
N MET A 50 4.04 3.81 -6.95
CA MET A 50 5.02 2.73 -6.92
C MET A 50 4.33 1.35 -6.94
N PRO A 51 4.97 0.31 -7.49
CA PRO A 51 4.51 -1.07 -7.33
C PRO A 51 4.45 -1.45 -5.84
N LEU A 52 3.39 -2.13 -5.44
CA LEU A 52 3.17 -2.52 -4.04
C LEU A 52 3.04 -4.04 -3.92
N ASP A 53 4.13 -4.76 -4.16
CA ASP A 53 4.17 -6.23 -4.15
C ASP A 53 4.56 -6.83 -2.78
N LEU A 54 4.66 -8.17 -2.72
CA LEU A 54 5.05 -8.89 -1.50
C LEU A 54 6.44 -8.48 -0.98
N GLY A 55 7.36 -8.08 -1.87
CA GLY A 55 8.68 -7.58 -1.50
C GLY A 55 8.60 -6.17 -0.92
N ALA A 56 7.81 -5.29 -1.55
CA ALA A 56 7.61 -3.91 -1.10
C ALA A 56 7.00 -3.83 0.31
N VAL A 57 6.12 -4.78 0.68
CA VAL A 57 5.52 -4.84 2.03
C VAL A 57 6.29 -5.74 3.01
N ALA A 58 7.46 -6.26 2.62
CA ALA A 58 8.29 -7.05 3.52
C ALA A 58 8.99 -6.15 4.55
N GLY A 59 8.92 -6.51 5.84
CA GLY A 59 9.62 -5.78 6.89
C GLY A 59 9.08 -4.38 7.22
N ILE A 60 7.89 -4.01 6.74
CA ILE A 60 7.29 -2.69 7.05
C ILE A 60 6.53 -2.65 8.38
N LEU A 61 6.21 -3.81 8.97
CA LEU A 61 5.48 -3.89 10.25
C LEU A 61 6.13 -3.12 11.42
N PRO A 62 7.46 -3.19 11.65
CA PRO A 62 8.10 -2.44 12.72
C PRO A 62 8.42 -0.98 12.35
N ARG A 63 8.00 -0.50 11.17
CA ARG A 63 8.19 0.88 10.74
C ARG A 63 6.94 1.67 11.10
N GLY A 64 7.10 2.90 11.58
CA GLY A 64 6.00 3.77 12.04
C GLY A 64 5.98 3.90 13.56
#